data_AF-A0A435TM94-F1
#
_entry.id   AF-A0A435TM94-F1
#
_cell.length_a   1.000
_cell.length_b   1.000
_cell.length_c   1.000
_cell.angle_alpha   90.00
_cell.angle_beta   90.00
_cell.angle_gamma   90.00
#
_symmetry.space_group_name_H-M   'P 1'
#
loop_
_entity.id
_entity.type
_entity.pdbx_description
1 polymer ?
#
loop_
_entity_poly.entity_id
_entity_poly.type
_entity_poly.pdbx_seq_one_letter_code
_entity_poly.pdbx_strand_id
1 'polypeptide(L)'
;AGSMDPGMLAVAGDMAAHSRHPFSRAIAGFAAPGARHKFDTVTEHPGFGIEATDAGSTWRLGRRGWAGWKARTGGEGKHGYGGTVLTKDGLIVATFNFEDALRADAGLAIKLLSDAGVSVQMLSGDTAGACGEAAEMLGIEDFVPCLLPSGKVERIETLAKDGHKVLMVGDGLNDTPALSAAHVSIAPATAADIGRNAADFVFLRESLLAVPLALDVSRK
;
A
#
# COMPACT_ATOMS: atom_id res chain seq x y z
N ALA A 1 -14.85 10.39 -10.41
CA ALA A 1 -13.71 11.09 -9.79
C ALA A 1 -13.54 12.43 -10.47
N GLY A 2 -13.63 13.54 -9.73
CA GLY A 2 -13.39 14.88 -10.30
C GLY A 2 -11.93 14.96 -10.74
N SER A 3 -11.69 15.35 -11.99
CA SER A 3 -10.35 15.56 -12.51
C SER A 3 -9.62 16.59 -11.64
N MET A 4 -8.57 16.17 -10.95
CA MET A 4 -7.68 17.09 -10.25
C MET A 4 -7.06 18.03 -11.28
N ASP A 5 -6.99 19.32 -10.96
CA ASP A 5 -6.30 20.29 -11.80
C ASP A 5 -4.83 19.84 -12.01
N PRO A 6 -4.38 19.59 -13.25
CA PRO A 6 -3.01 19.18 -13.55
C PRO A 6 -1.96 20.15 -12.98
N GLY A 7 -2.28 21.45 -12.90
CA GLY A 7 -1.41 22.45 -12.28
C GLY A 7 -1.24 22.21 -10.78
N MET A 8 -2.31 21.86 -10.06
CA MET A 8 -2.24 21.57 -8.62
C MET A 8 -1.51 20.25 -8.35
N LEU A 9 -1.66 19.26 -9.24
CA LEU A 9 -0.91 18.01 -9.15
C LEU A 9 0.60 18.24 -9.33
N ALA A 10 1.00 19.11 -10.26
CA ALA A 10 2.41 19.46 -10.46
C ALA A 10 3.01 20.14 -9.22
N VAL A 11 2.31 21.14 -8.66
CA VAL A 11 2.73 21.82 -7.42
C VAL A 11 2.86 20.83 -6.26
N ALA A 12 1.88 19.93 -6.08
CA ALA A 12 1.94 18.89 -5.06
C ALA A 12 3.13 17.95 -5.28
N GLY A 13 3.40 17.55 -6.52
CA GLY A 13 4.53 16.71 -6.89
C GLY A 13 5.89 17.33 -6.53
N ASP A 14 6.07 18.61 -6.85
CA ASP A 14 7.30 19.34 -6.54
C ASP A 14 7.52 19.47 -5.03
N MET A 15 6.46 19.72 -4.25
CA MET A 15 6.55 19.66 -2.79
C MET A 15 6.91 18.26 -2.31
N ALA A 16 6.19 17.26 -2.80
CA ALA A 16 6.30 15.87 -2.37
C ALA A 16 7.67 15.24 -2.67
N ALA A 17 8.36 15.70 -3.72
CA ALA A 17 9.71 15.28 -4.06
C ALA A 17 10.76 15.56 -2.96
N HIS A 18 10.46 16.43 -1.99
CA HIS A 18 11.34 16.75 -0.87
C HIS A 18 11.21 15.80 0.33
N SER A 19 10.25 14.86 0.31
CA SER A 19 9.98 13.94 1.42
C SER A 19 10.23 12.49 1.00
N ARG A 20 10.75 11.70 1.95
CA ARG A 20 10.93 10.25 1.78
C ARG A 20 9.69 9.44 2.16
N HIS A 21 8.63 10.08 2.65
CA HIS A 21 7.41 9.41 3.08
C HIS A 21 6.72 8.70 1.90
N PRO A 22 6.20 7.46 2.05
CA PRO A 22 5.58 6.69 0.96
C PRO A 22 4.49 7.45 0.21
N PHE A 23 3.60 8.14 0.91
CA PHE A 23 2.55 8.96 0.28
C PHE A 23 3.10 10.14 -0.51
N SER A 24 4.18 10.78 -0.05
CA SER A 24 4.85 11.85 -0.80
C SER A 24 5.47 11.28 -2.08
N ARG A 25 6.13 10.12 -1.99
CA ARG A 25 6.70 9.44 -3.16
C ARG A 25 5.62 9.06 -4.18
N ALA A 26 4.46 8.61 -3.72
CA ALA A 26 3.32 8.32 -4.59
C ALA A 26 2.85 9.60 -5.32
N ILE A 27 2.61 10.70 -4.61
CA ILE A 27 2.21 11.98 -5.23
C ILE A 27 3.26 12.46 -6.25
N ALA A 28 4.54 12.43 -5.87
CA ALA A 28 5.64 12.84 -6.75
C ALA A 28 5.72 11.96 -8.01
N GLY A 29 5.39 10.68 -7.92
CA GLY A 29 5.37 9.75 -9.06
C GLY A 29 4.23 9.99 -10.05
N PHE A 30 3.11 10.58 -9.62
CA PHE A 30 1.98 10.92 -10.49
C PHE A 30 2.10 12.32 -11.13
N ALA A 31 2.99 13.17 -10.63
CA ALA A 31 3.19 14.48 -11.22
C ALA A 31 3.86 14.35 -12.60
N ALA A 32 3.23 14.93 -13.62
CA ALA A 32 3.77 14.90 -14.97
C ALA A 32 5.12 15.66 -15.02
N PRO A 33 6.11 15.16 -15.79
CA PRO A 33 7.33 15.91 -16.03
C PRO A 33 6.99 17.21 -16.76
N GLY A 34 7.20 18.33 -16.07
CA GLY A 34 6.82 19.66 -16.55
C GLY A 34 7.66 20.76 -15.89
N ALA A 35 7.24 22.01 -16.08
CA ALA A 35 7.86 23.15 -15.42
C ALA A 35 7.71 22.99 -13.90
N ARG A 36 8.85 22.89 -13.20
CA ARG A 36 8.86 22.78 -11.75
C ARG A 36 8.40 24.09 -11.13
N HIS A 37 7.46 24.00 -10.22
CA HIS A 37 7.07 25.09 -9.37
C HIS A 37 8.21 25.41 -8.41
N LYS A 38 8.68 26.65 -8.43
CA LYS A 38 9.82 27.08 -7.63
C LYS A 38 9.33 27.65 -6.30
N PHE A 39 9.63 26.95 -5.23
CA PHE A 39 9.41 27.43 -3.86
C PHE A 39 10.66 28.16 -3.33
N ASP A 40 10.43 29.19 -2.52
CA ASP A 40 11.45 29.93 -1.78
C ASP A 40 11.96 29.10 -0.60
N THR A 41 11.05 28.40 0.09
CA THR A 41 11.37 27.50 1.20
C THR A 41 10.51 26.25 1.13
N VAL A 42 11.06 25.12 1.58
CA VAL A 42 10.35 23.85 1.74
C VAL A 42 10.81 23.21 3.05
N THR A 43 9.86 22.88 3.93
CA THR A 43 10.13 22.30 5.26
C THR A 43 9.20 21.11 5.50
N GLU A 44 9.77 19.98 5.90
CA GLU A 44 9.01 18.82 6.33
C GLU A 44 8.69 18.91 7.83
N HIS A 45 7.43 18.69 8.18
CA HIS A 45 6.93 18.62 9.54
C HIS A 45 6.58 17.16 9.87
N PRO A 46 7.44 16.45 10.63
CA PRO A 46 7.21 15.05 10.97
C PRO A 46 5.82 14.81 11.56
N GLY A 47 5.13 13.80 11.05
CA GLY A 47 3.78 13.47 11.47
C GLY A 47 2.68 14.37 10.89
N PHE A 48 2.99 15.45 10.17
CA PHE A 48 2.00 16.39 9.64
C PHE A 48 2.00 16.50 8.11
N GLY A 49 3.15 16.79 7.50
CA GLY A 49 3.26 17.05 6.07
C GLY A 49 4.40 17.98 5.70
N ILE A 50 4.33 18.56 4.51
CA ILE A 50 5.32 19.48 3.94
C ILE A 50 4.70 20.87 3.84
N GLU A 51 5.44 21.89 4.28
CA GLU A 51 5.10 23.31 4.14
C GLU A 51 6.09 23.96 3.17
N ALA A 52 5.59 24.77 2.25
CA ALA A 52 6.42 25.52 1.32
C ALA A 52 5.90 26.95 1.16
N THR A 53 6.78 27.86 0.75
CA THR A 53 6.39 29.26 0.48
C THR A 53 6.85 29.67 -0.91
N ASP A 54 6.02 30.43 -1.61
CA ASP A 54 6.43 31.15 -2.82
C ASP A 54 5.66 32.47 -2.93
N ALA A 55 6.30 33.53 -3.41
CA ALA A 55 5.64 34.77 -3.80
C ALA A 55 4.64 35.34 -2.75
N GLY A 56 4.90 35.12 -1.46
CA GLY A 56 4.04 35.55 -0.35
C GLY A 56 2.89 34.59 0.02
N SER A 57 2.69 33.50 -0.72
CA SER A 57 1.72 32.43 -0.41
C SER A 57 2.37 31.29 0.37
N THR A 58 1.58 30.66 1.23
CA THR A 58 1.95 29.45 1.97
C THR A 58 1.21 28.23 1.42
N TRP A 59 1.98 27.23 1.02
CA TRP A 59 1.48 25.94 0.55
C TRP A 59 1.68 24.86 1.61
N ARG A 60 0.70 23.97 1.77
CA ARG A 60 0.83 22.81 2.66
C ARG A 60 0.30 21.55 2.01
N LEU A 61 1.13 20.52 1.98
CA LEU A 61 0.78 19.17 1.53
C LEU A 61 0.84 18.22 2.72
N GLY A 62 -0.29 17.68 3.16
CA GLY A 62 -0.28 16.77 4.31
C GLY A 62 -1.66 16.53 4.91
N ARG A 63 -1.68 16.16 6.19
CA ARG A 63 -2.92 15.86 6.91
C ARG A 63 -3.91 17.01 6.80
N ARG A 64 -5.15 16.70 6.38
CA ARG A 64 -6.22 17.70 6.20
C ARG A 64 -6.40 18.63 7.39
N GLY A 65 -6.43 18.06 8.61
CA GLY A 65 -6.57 18.84 9.85
C GLY A 65 -5.44 19.84 10.09
N TRP A 66 -4.21 19.52 9.68
CA TRP A 66 -3.06 20.41 9.83
C TRP A 66 -2.96 21.42 8.68
N ALA A 67 -2.99 20.93 7.44
CA ALA A 67 -2.80 21.74 6.24
C ALA A 67 -3.90 22.80 6.07
N GLY A 68 -5.14 22.46 6.42
CA GLY A 68 -6.27 23.39 6.37
C GLY A 68 -6.35 24.33 7.58
N TRP A 69 -6.02 23.86 8.78
CA TRP A 69 -6.22 24.64 10.01
C TRP A 69 -5.05 25.56 10.35
N LYS A 70 -3.80 25.09 10.24
CA LYS A 70 -2.59 25.88 10.55
C LYS A 70 -2.54 27.14 9.68
N ALA A 71 -3.01 27.02 8.46
CA ALA A 71 -3.12 28.15 7.53
C ALA A 71 -4.17 29.20 7.95
N ARG A 72 -5.29 28.76 8.53
CA ARG A 72 -6.38 29.66 8.92
C ARG A 72 -6.15 30.35 10.26
N THR A 73 -5.40 29.73 11.15
CA THR A 73 -5.33 30.16 12.56
C THR A 73 -3.91 30.36 13.10
N GLY A 74 -2.87 29.94 12.37
CA GLY A 74 -1.49 29.93 12.84
C GLY A 74 -1.18 28.86 13.90
N GLY A 75 -2.19 28.15 14.42
CA GLY A 75 -2.05 27.10 15.42
C GLY A 75 -2.12 25.68 14.84
N GLU A 76 -1.66 24.68 15.60
CA GLU A 76 -1.85 23.28 15.22
C GLU A 76 -3.34 22.91 15.33
N GLY A 77 -3.91 22.36 14.26
CA GLY A 77 -5.34 22.03 14.19
C GLY A 77 -5.75 20.85 15.05
N LYS A 78 -7.06 20.70 15.25
CA LYS A 78 -7.61 19.51 15.92
C LYS A 78 -7.22 18.25 15.14
N HIS A 79 -6.64 17.28 15.84
CA HIS A 79 -6.46 15.93 15.32
C HIS A 79 -7.85 15.34 14.99
N GLY A 80 -8.05 14.80 13.78
CA GLY A 80 -9.27 14.03 13.50
C GLY A 80 -9.89 14.13 12.11
N TYR A 81 -9.40 14.97 11.20
CA TYR A 81 -9.85 14.93 9.80
C TYR A 81 -8.89 14.09 8.97
N GLY A 82 -9.34 12.89 8.58
CA GLY A 82 -8.61 11.99 7.70
C GLY A 82 -8.37 12.58 6.30
N GLY A 83 -7.41 12.00 5.59
CA GLY A 83 -7.06 12.37 4.22
C GLY A 83 -5.88 13.34 4.10
N THR A 84 -5.27 13.31 2.91
CA THR A 84 -4.14 14.18 2.52
C THR A 84 -4.65 15.24 1.56
N VAL A 85 -4.26 16.50 1.76
CA VAL A 85 -4.70 17.63 0.93
C VAL A 85 -3.52 18.52 0.57
N LEU A 86 -3.63 19.22 -0.56
CA LEU A 86 -2.84 20.41 -0.86
C LEU A 86 -3.68 21.64 -0.51
N THR A 87 -3.10 22.58 0.24
CA THR A 87 -3.70 23.89 0.49
C THR A 87 -2.80 25.02 0.00
N LYS A 88 -3.42 26.10 -0.45
CA LYS A 88 -2.79 27.41 -0.68
C LYS A 88 -3.47 28.41 0.23
N ASP A 89 -2.71 29.03 1.13
CA ASP A 89 -3.22 30.02 2.10
C ASP A 89 -4.44 29.50 2.90
N GLY A 90 -4.48 28.18 3.14
CA GLY A 90 -5.53 27.51 3.92
C GLY A 90 -6.80 27.16 3.19
N LEU A 91 -6.84 27.40 1.88
CA LEU A 91 -7.88 26.89 0.99
C LEU A 91 -7.42 25.55 0.41
N ILE A 92 -8.26 24.52 0.53
CA ILE A 92 -7.99 23.21 -0.08
C ILE A 92 -8.12 23.35 -1.59
N VAL A 93 -7.02 23.12 -2.30
CA VAL A 93 -6.92 23.19 -3.77
C VAL A 93 -6.82 21.81 -4.42
N ALA A 94 -6.41 20.78 -3.66
CA ALA A 94 -6.48 19.38 -4.07
C ALA A 94 -6.68 18.45 -2.87
N THR A 95 -7.32 17.30 -3.11
CA THR A 95 -7.44 16.20 -2.14
C THR A 95 -6.87 14.93 -2.76
N PHE A 96 -6.08 14.19 -1.99
CA PHE A 96 -5.42 12.96 -2.39
C PHE A 96 -6.02 11.80 -1.61
N ASN A 97 -6.57 10.85 -2.35
CA ASN A 97 -6.95 9.54 -1.85
C ASN A 97 -5.87 8.55 -2.29
N PHE A 98 -5.41 7.74 -1.35
CA PHE A 98 -4.47 6.66 -1.64
C PHE A 98 -5.23 5.35 -1.56
N GLU A 99 -5.05 4.54 -2.59
CA GLU A 99 -5.57 3.18 -2.68
C GLU A 99 -4.38 2.25 -2.85
N ASP A 100 -4.40 1.13 -2.15
CA ASP A 100 -3.38 0.09 -2.36
C ASP A 100 -3.63 -0.57 -3.71
N ALA A 101 -2.65 -0.45 -4.61
CA ALA A 101 -2.74 -1.03 -5.93
C ALA A 101 -2.33 -2.51 -5.90
N LEU A 102 -3.13 -3.35 -6.53
CA LEU A 102 -2.75 -4.73 -6.80
C LEU A 102 -1.49 -4.78 -7.68
N ARG A 103 -0.65 -5.79 -7.48
CA ARG A 103 0.48 -6.04 -8.38
C ARG A 103 -0.05 -6.36 -9.77
N ALA A 104 0.58 -5.79 -10.80
CA ALA A 104 0.11 -5.87 -12.18
C ALA A 104 -0.04 -7.31 -12.70
N ASP A 105 0.73 -8.25 -12.14
CA ASP A 105 0.73 -9.67 -12.51
C ASP A 105 -0.05 -10.57 -11.54
N ALA A 106 -0.68 -9.99 -10.50
CA ALA A 106 -1.43 -10.75 -9.50
C ALA A 106 -2.55 -11.58 -10.13
N GLY A 107 -3.38 -10.97 -10.99
CA GLY A 107 -4.47 -11.68 -11.65
C GLY A 107 -3.99 -12.85 -12.52
N LEU A 108 -2.87 -12.68 -13.23
CA LEU A 108 -2.26 -13.76 -14.00
C LEU A 108 -1.73 -14.88 -13.10
N ALA A 109 -1.09 -14.54 -11.97
CA ALA A 109 -0.59 -15.52 -11.01
C ALA A 109 -1.73 -16.36 -10.42
N ILE A 110 -2.82 -15.72 -10.00
CA ILE A 110 -4.03 -16.40 -9.48
C ILE A 110 -4.62 -17.32 -10.54
N LYS A 111 -4.74 -16.84 -11.78
CA LYS A 111 -5.22 -17.66 -12.90
C LYS A 111 -4.36 -18.89 -13.13
N LEU A 112 -3.03 -18.75 -13.17
CA LEU A 112 -2.12 -19.88 -13.37
C LEU A 112 -2.21 -20.92 -12.24
N LEU A 113 -2.39 -20.47 -10.99
CA LEU A 113 -2.59 -21.36 -9.85
C LEU A 113 -3.93 -22.10 -9.93
N SER A 114 -5.00 -21.40 -10.28
CA SER A 114 -6.34 -21.98 -10.47
C SER A 114 -6.34 -23.00 -11.62
N ASP A 115 -5.77 -22.64 -12.79
CA ASP A 115 -5.62 -23.53 -13.95
C ASP A 115 -4.78 -24.79 -13.60
N ALA A 116 -3.87 -24.68 -12.62
CA ALA A 116 -3.06 -25.79 -12.09
C ALA A 116 -3.77 -26.63 -11.00
N GLY A 117 -5.06 -26.37 -10.74
CA GLY A 117 -5.90 -27.08 -9.79
C GLY A 117 -5.64 -26.73 -8.33
N VAL A 118 -5.02 -25.57 -8.05
CA VAL A 118 -4.74 -25.11 -6.69
C VAL A 118 -5.87 -24.20 -6.21
N SER A 119 -6.46 -24.54 -5.06
CA SER A 119 -7.38 -23.64 -4.36
C SER A 119 -6.62 -22.45 -3.79
N VAL A 120 -7.04 -21.25 -4.16
CA VAL A 120 -6.43 -20.01 -3.68
C VAL A 120 -7.37 -19.32 -2.70
N GLN A 121 -6.85 -18.97 -1.52
CA GLN A 121 -7.56 -18.21 -0.50
C GLN A 121 -6.78 -16.96 -0.13
N MET A 122 -7.46 -15.82 0.04
CA MET A 122 -6.85 -14.56 0.49
C MET A 122 -7.11 -14.31 1.98
N LEU A 123 -6.05 -14.10 2.77
CA LEU A 123 -6.14 -13.80 4.21
C LEU A 123 -5.58 -12.40 4.52
N SER A 124 -6.45 -11.46 4.93
CA SER A 124 -6.02 -10.07 5.19
C SER A 124 -6.54 -9.53 6.53
N GLY A 125 -5.77 -8.61 7.11
CA GLY A 125 -6.20 -7.80 8.25
C GLY A 125 -7.01 -6.56 7.87
N ASP A 126 -7.12 -6.28 6.57
CA ASP A 126 -7.87 -5.13 6.06
C ASP A 126 -9.38 -5.31 6.19
N THR A 127 -10.08 -4.20 5.99
CA THR A 127 -11.55 -4.17 6.04
C THR A 127 -12.18 -5.10 5.00
N ALA A 128 -13.38 -5.58 5.30
CA ALA A 128 -14.16 -6.41 4.39
C ALA A 128 -14.40 -5.76 3.02
N GLY A 129 -14.57 -4.43 2.96
CA GLY A 129 -14.74 -3.69 1.70
C GLY A 129 -13.50 -3.79 0.81
N ALA A 130 -12.34 -3.42 1.36
CA ALA A 130 -11.06 -3.47 0.63
C ALA A 130 -10.72 -4.89 0.17
N CYS A 131 -10.94 -5.90 1.02
CA CYS A 131 -10.73 -7.30 0.65
C CYS A 131 -11.69 -7.77 -0.44
N GLY A 132 -12.97 -7.38 -0.36
CA GLY A 132 -13.97 -7.75 -1.38
C GLY A 132 -13.62 -7.18 -2.76
N GLU A 133 -13.23 -5.90 -2.82
CA GLU A 133 -12.80 -5.25 -4.06
C GLU A 133 -11.57 -5.94 -4.66
N ALA A 134 -10.56 -6.25 -3.85
CA ALA A 134 -9.37 -6.96 -4.30
C ALA A 134 -9.68 -8.39 -4.78
N ALA A 135 -10.53 -9.12 -4.05
CA ALA A 135 -10.94 -10.47 -4.39
C ALA A 135 -11.70 -10.52 -5.73
N GLU A 136 -12.62 -9.57 -5.93
CA GLU A 136 -13.39 -9.44 -7.18
C GLU A 136 -12.48 -9.15 -8.38
N MET A 137 -11.54 -8.21 -8.25
CA MET A 137 -10.59 -7.88 -9.32
C MET A 137 -9.66 -9.05 -9.69
N LEU A 138 -9.35 -9.91 -8.72
CA LEU A 138 -8.46 -11.06 -8.91
C LEU A 138 -9.18 -12.37 -9.24
N GLY A 139 -10.51 -12.41 -9.15
CA GLY A 139 -11.30 -13.63 -9.30
C GLY A 139 -11.06 -14.64 -8.16
N ILE A 140 -10.81 -14.17 -6.94
CA ILE A 140 -10.64 -15.02 -5.76
C ILE A 140 -12.00 -15.18 -5.07
N GLU A 141 -12.52 -16.40 -5.01
CA GLU A 141 -13.82 -16.67 -4.39
C GLU A 141 -13.74 -16.78 -2.86
N ASP A 142 -12.64 -17.30 -2.33
CA ASP A 142 -12.45 -17.52 -0.89
C ASP A 142 -11.51 -16.46 -0.32
N PHE A 143 -12.04 -15.57 0.52
CA PHE A 143 -11.24 -14.59 1.25
C PHE A 143 -11.76 -14.39 2.68
N VAL A 144 -10.85 -14.09 3.59
CA VAL A 144 -11.16 -13.82 5.00
C VAL A 144 -10.59 -12.45 5.40
N PRO A 145 -11.43 -11.42 5.55
CA PRO A 145 -11.01 -10.08 5.94
C PRO A 145 -10.89 -9.92 7.46
N CYS A 146 -10.39 -8.77 7.89
CA CYS A 146 -10.33 -8.33 9.29
C CYS A 146 -9.61 -9.31 10.24
N LEU A 147 -8.68 -10.12 9.73
CA LEU A 147 -7.96 -11.10 10.52
C LEU A 147 -6.86 -10.44 11.36
N LEU A 148 -6.80 -10.84 12.63
CA LEU A 148 -5.60 -10.69 13.45
C LEU A 148 -4.52 -11.69 12.99
N PRO A 149 -3.23 -11.45 13.30
CA PRO A 149 -2.16 -12.41 12.99
C PRO A 149 -2.44 -13.83 13.49
N SER A 150 -3.02 -13.98 14.68
CA SER A 150 -3.43 -15.29 15.22
C SER A 150 -4.52 -15.97 14.39
N GLY A 151 -5.47 -15.19 13.87
CA GLY A 151 -6.54 -15.72 13.01
C GLY A 151 -6.03 -16.27 11.68
N LYS A 152 -4.94 -15.68 11.13
CA LYS A 152 -4.26 -16.25 9.96
C LYS A 152 -3.65 -17.62 10.27
N VAL A 153 -3.00 -17.76 11.43
CA VAL A 153 -2.42 -19.03 11.89
C VAL A 153 -3.51 -20.08 12.09
N GLU A 154 -4.58 -19.75 12.81
CA GLU A 154 -5.71 -20.65 13.04
C GLU A 154 -6.31 -21.17 11.72
N ARG A 155 -6.47 -20.30 10.71
CA ARG A 155 -6.98 -20.72 9.40
C ARG A 155 -6.05 -21.72 8.72
N ILE A 156 -4.74 -21.49 8.75
CA ILE A 156 -3.74 -22.40 8.18
C ILE A 156 -3.77 -23.75 8.90
N GLU A 157 -3.82 -23.74 10.23
CA GLU A 157 -3.92 -24.97 11.03
C GLU A 157 -5.20 -25.76 10.76
N THR A 158 -6.34 -25.08 10.58
CA THR A 158 -7.60 -25.74 10.19
C THR A 158 -7.46 -26.42 8.83
N LEU A 159 -6.93 -25.74 7.82
CA LEU A 159 -6.70 -26.33 6.51
C LEU A 159 -5.76 -27.54 6.58
N ALA A 160 -4.71 -27.46 7.41
CA ALA A 160 -3.79 -28.56 7.65
C ALA A 160 -4.48 -29.77 8.32
N LYS A 161 -5.35 -29.53 9.31
CA LYS A 161 -6.17 -30.57 9.97
C LYS A 161 -7.14 -31.24 9.00
N ASP A 162 -7.64 -30.49 8.02
CA ASP A 162 -8.51 -31.00 6.95
C ASP A 162 -7.72 -31.77 5.86
N GLY A 163 -6.39 -31.90 6.02
CA GLY A 163 -5.53 -32.68 5.14
C GLY A 163 -4.90 -31.89 3.99
N HIS A 164 -5.06 -30.57 3.96
CA HIS A 164 -4.43 -29.73 2.94
C HIS A 164 -2.95 -29.44 3.26
N LYS A 165 -2.12 -29.33 2.22
CA LYS A 165 -0.75 -28.82 2.32
C LYS A 165 -0.74 -27.35 1.92
N VAL A 166 -0.67 -26.47 2.90
CA VAL A 166 -0.80 -25.02 2.68
C VAL A 166 0.53 -24.40 2.27
N LEU A 167 0.51 -23.67 1.14
CA LEU A 167 1.56 -22.75 0.73
C LEU A 167 1.17 -21.33 1.15
N MET A 168 1.87 -20.73 2.11
CA MET A 168 1.60 -19.34 2.53
C MET A 168 2.49 -18.35 1.78
N VAL A 169 1.89 -17.29 1.24
CA VAL A 169 2.61 -16.18 0.61
C VAL A 169 2.34 -14.89 1.39
N GLY A 170 3.37 -14.21 1.86
CA GLY A 170 3.22 -13.00 2.68
C GLY A 170 4.50 -12.16 2.76
N ASP A 171 4.38 -10.90 3.16
CA ASP A 171 5.51 -9.96 3.29
C ASP A 171 6.18 -9.98 4.67
N GLY A 172 5.60 -10.74 5.59
CA GLY A 172 6.10 -11.02 6.92
C GLY A 172 6.13 -9.87 7.91
N LEU A 173 5.52 -8.70 7.61
CA LEU A 173 5.35 -7.66 8.62
C LEU A 173 4.36 -8.14 9.70
N ASN A 174 3.18 -8.59 9.27
CA ASN A 174 2.15 -9.19 10.12
C ASN A 174 1.98 -10.70 9.90
N ASP A 175 2.67 -11.24 8.90
CA ASP A 175 2.45 -12.62 8.41
C ASP A 175 3.48 -13.62 8.94
N THR A 176 4.51 -13.17 9.68
CA THR A 176 5.58 -14.07 10.15
C THR A 176 5.06 -15.32 10.87
N PRO A 177 4.13 -15.25 11.84
CA PRO A 177 3.58 -16.45 12.46
C PRO A 177 2.83 -17.36 11.47
N ALA A 178 2.14 -16.78 10.50
CA ALA A 178 1.40 -17.53 9.48
C ALA A 178 2.35 -18.21 8.48
N LEU A 179 3.46 -17.56 8.11
CA LEU A 179 4.52 -18.16 7.29
C LEU A 179 5.08 -19.41 7.99
N SER A 180 5.40 -19.32 9.28
CA SER A 180 5.93 -20.46 10.04
C SER A 180 4.93 -21.60 10.29
N ALA A 181 3.62 -21.32 10.27
CA ALA A 181 2.58 -22.33 10.46
C ALA A 181 2.25 -23.12 9.18
N ALA A 182 2.65 -22.60 8.01
CA ALA A 182 2.35 -23.21 6.73
C ALA A 182 3.19 -24.47 6.47
N HIS A 183 2.75 -25.31 5.52
CA HIS A 183 3.55 -26.46 5.09
C HIS A 183 4.80 -26.02 4.33
N VAL A 184 4.64 -24.99 3.51
CA VAL A 184 5.72 -24.26 2.83
C VAL A 184 5.33 -22.79 2.83
N SER A 185 6.31 -21.91 2.89
CA SER A 185 6.13 -20.48 2.92
C SER A 185 7.03 -19.76 1.91
N ILE A 186 6.51 -18.69 1.30
CA ILE A 186 7.21 -17.89 0.30
C ILE A 186 7.05 -16.41 0.64
N ALA A 187 8.15 -15.66 0.67
CA ALA A 187 8.15 -14.20 0.84
C ALA A 187 8.83 -13.50 -0.35
N PRO A 188 8.37 -12.30 -0.75
CA PRO A 188 9.08 -11.48 -1.72
C PRO A 188 10.40 -10.97 -1.13
N ALA A 189 11.41 -10.71 -1.95
CA ALA A 189 12.64 -10.08 -1.47
C ALA A 189 12.42 -8.65 -0.93
N THR A 190 11.28 -8.02 -1.24
CA THR A 190 10.87 -6.73 -0.66
C THR A 190 10.25 -6.86 0.74
N ALA A 191 10.04 -8.08 1.23
CA ALA A 191 9.52 -8.36 2.57
C ALA A 191 10.42 -7.79 3.68
N ALA A 192 9.84 -7.61 4.87
CA ALA A 192 10.61 -7.27 6.06
C ALA A 192 11.67 -8.34 6.35
N ASP A 193 12.80 -7.97 6.98
CA ASP A 193 13.88 -8.91 7.32
C ASP A 193 13.38 -10.14 8.08
N ILE A 194 12.46 -9.90 9.03
CA ILE A 194 11.84 -10.96 9.82
C ILE A 194 11.02 -11.91 8.93
N GLY A 195 10.27 -11.35 7.97
CA GLY A 195 9.52 -12.12 6.99
C GLY A 195 10.38 -13.00 6.10
N ARG A 196 11.50 -12.46 5.60
CA ARG A 196 12.46 -13.21 4.79
C ARG A 196 13.12 -14.35 5.56
N ASN A 197 13.40 -14.15 6.85
CA ASN A 197 13.98 -15.20 7.71
C ASN A 197 12.98 -16.28 8.10
N ALA A 198 11.68 -15.95 8.12
CA ALA A 198 10.62 -16.90 8.46
C ALA A 198 10.13 -17.73 7.27
N ALA A 199 10.40 -17.30 6.03
CA ALA A 199 9.96 -17.97 4.83
C ALA A 199 10.94 -19.07 4.37
N ASP A 200 10.42 -20.18 3.86
CA ASP A 200 11.24 -21.25 3.27
C ASP A 200 11.89 -20.83 1.95
N PHE A 201 11.18 -19.99 1.18
CA PHE A 201 11.67 -19.42 -0.07
C PHE A 201 11.53 -17.91 -0.09
N VAL A 202 12.55 -17.25 -0.65
CA VAL A 202 12.51 -15.83 -0.96
C VAL A 202 12.64 -15.66 -2.48
N PHE A 203 11.63 -15.04 -3.11
CA PHE A 203 11.73 -14.73 -4.54
C PHE A 203 12.26 -13.31 -4.76
N LEU A 204 13.33 -13.20 -5.55
CA LEU A 204 14.10 -11.97 -5.72
C LEU A 204 13.41 -10.91 -6.61
N ARG A 205 12.39 -11.31 -7.38
CA ARG A 205 11.68 -10.41 -8.29
C ARG A 205 10.43 -9.85 -7.61
N GLU A 206 9.96 -8.68 -8.06
CA GLU A 206 8.67 -8.13 -7.59
C GLU A 206 7.47 -8.91 -8.14
N SER A 207 7.69 -9.79 -9.13
CA SER A 207 6.63 -10.51 -9.81
C SER A 207 6.05 -11.65 -8.95
N LEU A 208 4.72 -11.67 -8.78
CA LEU A 208 3.99 -12.78 -8.15
C LEU A 208 4.01 -14.06 -8.98
N LEU A 209 4.39 -13.98 -10.26
CA LEU A 209 4.58 -15.17 -11.11
C LEU A 209 5.66 -16.13 -10.60
N ALA A 210 6.49 -15.70 -9.64
CA ALA A 210 7.41 -16.59 -8.95
C ALA A 210 6.71 -17.73 -8.21
N VAL A 211 5.49 -17.50 -7.71
CA VAL A 211 4.71 -18.50 -6.96
C VAL A 211 4.26 -19.67 -7.87
N PRO A 212 3.52 -19.45 -8.97
CA PRO A 212 3.16 -20.54 -9.88
C PRO A 212 4.40 -21.19 -10.52
N LEU A 213 5.47 -20.43 -10.78
CA LEU A 213 6.72 -21.01 -11.26
C LEU A 213 7.34 -22.00 -10.25
N ALA A 214 7.41 -21.64 -8.97
CA ALA A 214 7.94 -22.51 -7.93
C ALA A 214 7.12 -23.81 -7.83
N LEU A 215 5.79 -23.70 -7.92
CA LEU A 215 4.90 -24.85 -7.94
C LEU A 215 5.16 -25.76 -9.15
N ASP A 216 5.26 -25.19 -10.37
CA ASP A 216 5.56 -25.95 -11.59
C ASP A 216 6.89 -26.71 -11.48
N VAL A 217 7.94 -26.03 -11.00
CA VAL A 217 9.27 -26.63 -10.83
C VAL A 217 9.25 -27.75 -9.79
N SER A 218 8.51 -27.61 -8.68
CA SER A 218 8.43 -28.65 -7.64
C SER A 218 7.73 -29.94 -8.07
N ARG A 219 6.98 -29.90 -9.18
CA ARG A 219 6.22 -31.05 -9.73
C ARG A 219 7.00 -31.83 -10.80
N LYS A 220 8.19 -31.35 -11.19
CA LYS A 220 9.11 -32.02 -12.13
C LYS A 220 10.05 -32.94 -11.38
#